data_AF-U5XIW4-F1
#
_entry.id   AF-U5XIW4-F1
#
_cell.length_a   1.000
_cell.length_b   1.000
_cell.length_c   1.000
_cell.angle_alpha   90.00
_cell.angle_beta   90.00
_cell.angle_gamma   90.00
#
_symmetry.space_group_name_H-M   'P 1'
#
loop_
_entity.id
_entity.type
_entity.pdbx_description
1 polymer ?
#
loop_
_entity_poly.entity_id
_entity_poly.type
_entity_poly.pdbx_seq_one_letter_code
_entity_poly.pdbx_strand_id
1 'polypeptide(L)'
;MTIHKVAINGFGRIGRLLFRNLLSSQGVQVVAVNDVVDIKVLTHLLVYDSAQGKLKDWEVSCDSEYIRLKNVNTGEVREVRVFNFNTEKIYHWGELEIDCVVECSGRFLTKEAVKCHLDAGAQKVLISAPAKDDTKTVVYNVNHTQITSSDNVISGASCTTNALAPIVKIIHRKFGINSGFMTTVHAFTSDQRLQDSPHADLRRARAAAGSIIPTTTGAAAAIGRVIPELNGKLDGIAHRVPVLTGSLVDLCLKINKSVSAEEINETIKDGESETLAYVGDPIVSADIIGDTHGSIFDSSLTKVLPTGEVKLYAWYDNESSYVNQLARTLKYYISL
;
A
#
# COMPACT_ATOMS: atom_id res chain seq x y z
N MET A 1 15.12 17.86 15.87
CA MET A 1 13.94 17.56 15.04
C MET A 1 12.88 16.97 15.95
N THR A 2 11.61 17.33 15.76
CA THR A 2 10.49 16.67 16.46
C THR A 2 10.39 15.24 15.95
N ILE A 3 10.30 14.27 16.87
CA ILE A 3 10.09 12.86 16.53
C ILE A 3 8.60 12.57 16.69
N HIS A 4 7.94 12.17 15.61
CA HIS A 4 6.53 11.79 15.65
C HIS A 4 6.36 10.34 16.12
N LYS A 5 5.48 10.12 17.10
CA LYS A 5 5.17 8.81 17.65
C LYS A 5 4.01 8.16 16.91
N VAL A 6 4.24 6.96 16.41
CA VAL A 6 3.26 6.20 15.62
C VAL A 6 2.93 4.88 16.30
N ALA A 7 1.66 4.49 16.21
CA ALA A 7 1.21 3.14 16.53
C ALA A 7 0.76 2.40 15.26
N ILE A 8 0.97 1.08 15.19
CA ILE A 8 0.48 0.25 14.08
C ILE A 8 -0.58 -0.72 14.62
N ASN A 9 -1.82 -0.62 14.13
CA ASN A 9 -2.89 -1.56 14.45
C ASN A 9 -2.99 -2.64 13.37
N GLY A 10 -2.76 -3.90 13.70
CA GLY A 10 -2.62 -5.00 12.75
C GLY A 10 -1.17 -5.17 12.30
N PHE A 11 -0.45 -6.09 12.94
CA PHE A 11 0.95 -6.42 12.67
C PHE A 11 1.08 -7.57 11.65
N GLY A 12 0.25 -7.50 10.61
CA GLY A 12 0.24 -8.39 9.45
C GLY A 12 1.34 -8.06 8.42
N ARG A 13 1.15 -8.44 7.15
CA ARG A 13 2.11 -8.17 6.06
C ARG A 13 2.47 -6.69 5.97
N ILE A 14 1.47 -5.82 5.77
CA ILE A 14 1.70 -4.37 5.63
C ILE A 14 2.25 -3.76 6.93
N GLY A 15 1.68 -4.10 8.09
CA GLY A 15 2.13 -3.57 9.37
C GLY A 15 3.60 -3.87 9.69
N ARG A 16 4.06 -5.11 9.49
CA ARG A 16 5.47 -5.48 9.73
C ARG A 16 6.42 -4.84 8.74
N LEU A 17 6.05 -4.75 7.48
CA LEU A 17 6.89 -4.11 6.47
C LEU A 17 6.96 -2.60 6.66
N LEU A 18 5.85 -1.96 7.04
CA LEU A 18 5.86 -0.55 7.43
C LEU A 18 6.75 -0.33 8.64
N PHE A 19 6.67 -1.19 9.65
CA PHE A 19 7.58 -1.15 10.80
C PHE A 19 9.05 -1.23 10.36
N ARG A 20 9.41 -2.23 9.53
CA ARG A 20 10.76 -2.37 8.99
C ARG A 20 11.20 -1.12 8.22
N ASN A 21 10.33 -0.54 7.39
CA ASN A 21 10.61 0.69 6.65
C ASN A 21 10.89 1.88 7.58
N LEU A 22 10.12 2.02 8.66
CA LEU A 22 10.25 3.12 9.60
C LEU A 22 11.43 2.98 10.57
N LEU A 23 12.10 1.82 10.65
CA LEU A 23 13.31 1.66 11.46
C LEU A 23 14.44 2.61 11.03
N SER A 24 14.55 2.91 9.73
CA SER A 24 15.54 3.85 9.20
C SER A 24 15.07 5.31 9.17
N SER A 25 13.84 5.60 9.63
CA SER A 25 13.29 6.95 9.66
C SER A 25 13.87 7.77 10.81
N GLN A 26 14.31 9.00 10.54
CA GLN A 26 14.81 9.94 11.57
C GLN A 26 13.72 10.81 12.20
N GLY A 27 12.54 10.92 11.57
CA GLY A 27 11.44 11.79 12.03
C GLY A 27 10.21 11.04 12.54
N VAL A 28 10.21 9.71 12.49
CA VAL A 28 9.07 8.87 12.87
C VAL A 28 9.55 7.69 13.68
N GLN A 29 8.94 7.48 14.84
CA GLN A 29 9.22 6.36 15.71
C GLN A 29 7.95 5.56 15.95
N VAL A 30 7.98 4.26 15.65
CA VAL A 30 6.92 3.35 16.06
C VAL A 30 7.13 3.02 17.54
N VAL A 31 6.17 3.38 18.39
CA VAL A 31 6.26 3.17 19.85
C VAL A 31 5.30 2.08 20.33
N ALA A 32 4.29 1.74 19.52
CA ALA A 32 3.31 0.72 19.84
C ALA A 32 2.87 -0.08 18.61
N VAL A 33 2.58 -1.37 18.81
CA VAL A 33 1.89 -2.22 17.84
C VAL A 33 0.75 -2.97 18.53
N ASN A 34 -0.34 -3.21 17.81
CA ASN A 34 -1.45 -4.06 18.28
C ASN A 34 -1.71 -5.19 17.29
N ASP A 35 -1.95 -6.40 17.78
CA ASP A 35 -2.47 -7.51 17.00
C ASP A 35 -3.35 -8.42 17.90
N VAL A 36 -3.80 -9.58 17.41
CA VAL A 36 -4.54 -10.59 18.19
C VAL A 36 -3.70 -11.84 18.48
N VAL A 37 -2.40 -11.74 18.21
CA VAL A 37 -1.43 -12.83 18.22
C VAL A 37 -0.39 -12.59 19.31
N ASP A 38 0.13 -13.67 19.90
CA ASP A 38 1.17 -13.64 20.93
C ASP A 38 2.43 -12.88 20.47
N ILE A 39 3.01 -12.10 21.39
CA ILE A 39 4.18 -11.25 21.14
C ILE A 39 5.37 -12.03 20.58
N LYS A 40 5.62 -13.28 21.04
CA LYS A 40 6.74 -14.09 20.53
C LYS A 40 6.55 -14.44 19.06
N VAL A 41 5.31 -14.68 18.64
CA VAL A 41 4.98 -14.95 17.24
C VAL A 41 5.17 -13.67 16.41
N LEU A 42 4.70 -12.52 16.89
CA LEU A 42 4.90 -11.24 16.22
C LEU A 42 6.39 -10.92 16.05
N THR A 43 7.19 -11.13 17.10
CA THR A 43 8.65 -10.98 17.07
C THR A 43 9.29 -11.90 16.05
N HIS A 44 8.92 -13.19 16.03
CA HIS A 44 9.44 -14.14 15.06
C HIS A 44 9.13 -13.71 13.61
N LEU A 45 7.88 -13.34 13.34
CA LEU A 45 7.42 -12.89 12.02
C LEU A 45 7.99 -11.53 11.60
N LEU A 46 8.43 -10.70 12.54
CA LEU A 46 9.17 -9.48 12.26
C LEU A 46 10.60 -9.77 11.81
N VAL A 47 11.25 -10.80 12.36
CA VAL A 47 12.63 -11.17 12.01
C VAL A 47 12.69 -11.93 10.69
N TYR A 48 11.80 -12.90 10.47
CA TYR A 48 11.83 -13.79 9.32
C TYR A 48 10.67 -13.53 8.37
N ASP A 49 10.98 -13.09 7.15
CA ASP A 49 10.00 -12.81 6.10
C ASP A 49 10.34 -13.64 4.85
N SER A 50 9.38 -14.42 4.35
CA SER A 50 9.60 -15.30 3.21
C SER A 50 9.79 -14.55 1.89
N ALA A 51 9.17 -13.38 1.73
CA ALA A 51 9.29 -12.56 0.52
C ALA A 51 10.39 -11.51 0.67
N GLN A 52 10.44 -10.85 1.83
CA GLN A 52 11.26 -9.66 2.08
C GLN A 52 12.53 -9.95 2.89
N GLY A 53 12.85 -11.23 3.08
CA GLY A 53 14.06 -11.70 3.74
C GLY A 53 14.13 -11.46 5.26
N LYS A 54 15.27 -11.83 5.85
CA LYS A 54 15.54 -11.63 7.27
C LYS A 54 15.84 -10.14 7.57
N LEU A 55 15.33 -9.63 8.69
CA LEU A 55 15.76 -8.34 9.25
C LEU A 55 17.18 -8.52 9.81
N LYS A 56 18.20 -8.02 9.10
CA LYS A 56 19.62 -8.29 9.40
C LYS A 56 20.26 -7.24 10.31
N ASP A 57 19.84 -5.98 10.20
CA ASP A 57 20.50 -4.87 10.91
C ASP A 57 20.07 -4.73 12.38
N TRP A 58 19.16 -5.60 12.84
CA TRP A 58 18.59 -5.53 14.18
C TRP A 58 18.57 -6.92 14.84
N GLU A 59 19.14 -7.00 16.03
CA GLU A 59 18.85 -8.07 16.99
C GLU A 59 17.49 -7.80 17.62
N VAL A 60 16.57 -8.75 17.52
CA VAL A 60 15.19 -8.58 18.01
C VAL A 60 14.89 -9.62 19.07
N SER A 61 14.36 -9.16 20.20
CA SER A 61 13.88 -10.00 21.30
C SER A 61 12.55 -9.45 21.83
N CYS A 62 11.90 -10.18 22.73
CA CYS A 62 10.70 -9.70 23.40
C CYS A 62 10.61 -10.21 24.84
N ASP A 63 9.85 -9.48 25.67
CA ASP A 63 9.34 -9.97 26.95
C ASP A 63 7.80 -10.08 26.91
N SER A 64 7.12 -9.93 28.05
CA SER A 64 5.66 -10.01 28.12
C SER A 64 4.94 -8.82 27.50
N GLU A 65 5.59 -7.67 27.36
CA GLU A 65 4.94 -6.41 26.94
C GLU A 65 5.65 -5.69 25.79
N TYR A 66 6.94 -5.94 25.58
CA TYR A 66 7.75 -5.18 24.64
C TYR A 66 8.48 -6.06 23.64
N ILE A 67 8.55 -5.58 22.39
CA ILE A 67 9.57 -5.98 21.42
C ILE A 67 10.76 -5.03 21.60
N ARG A 68 11.95 -5.61 21.83
CA ARG A 68 13.21 -4.89 21.95
C ARG A 68 14.05 -5.12 20.71
N LEU A 69 14.53 -4.03 20.11
CA LEU A 69 15.41 -4.05 18.96
C LEU A 69 16.74 -3.39 19.31
N LYS A 70 17.86 -4.04 18.98
CA LYS A 70 19.19 -3.47 19.09
C LYS A 70 19.85 -3.45 17.71
N ASN A 71 20.20 -2.26 17.23
CA ASN A 71 20.88 -2.11 15.94
C ASN A 71 22.30 -2.68 16.05
N VAL A 72 22.65 -3.61 15.17
CA VAL A 72 23.94 -4.32 15.23
C VAL A 72 25.14 -3.42 14.89
N ASN A 73 24.91 -2.37 14.10
CA ASN A 73 25.96 -1.48 13.62
C ASN A 73 26.16 -0.27 14.53
N THR A 74 25.05 0.30 15.05
CA THR A 74 25.08 1.55 15.83
C THR A 74 24.95 1.33 17.34
N GLY A 75 24.48 0.16 17.77
CA GLY A 75 24.16 -0.13 19.17
C GLY A 75 22.88 0.55 19.66
N GLU A 76 22.15 1.26 18.80
CA GLU A 76 20.86 1.90 19.12
C GLU A 76 19.85 0.86 19.64
N VAL A 77 19.17 1.18 20.74
CA VAL A 77 18.12 0.32 21.31
C VAL A 77 16.77 1.01 21.14
N ARG A 78 15.79 0.24 20.68
CA ARG A 78 14.38 0.64 20.61
C ARG A 78 13.50 -0.36 21.35
N GLU A 79 12.51 0.16 22.05
CA GLU A 79 11.47 -0.64 22.68
C GLU A 79 10.11 -0.24 22.10
N VAL A 80 9.31 -1.25 21.79
CA VAL A 80 8.00 -1.09 21.16
C VAL A 80 6.99 -1.88 21.97
N ARG A 81 6.01 -1.18 22.54
CA ARG A 81 4.97 -1.82 23.35
C ARG A 81 4.04 -2.62 22.44
N VAL A 82 3.70 -3.83 22.86
CA VAL A 82 2.79 -4.71 22.13
C VAL A 82 1.49 -4.85 22.88
N PHE A 83 0.41 -4.60 22.17
CA PHE A 83 -0.95 -4.83 22.62
C PHE A 83 -1.52 -6.07 21.92
N ASN A 84 -2.37 -6.82 22.63
CA ASN A 84 -2.96 -8.06 22.14
C ASN A 84 -4.49 -8.07 22.35
N PHE A 85 -5.20 -7.11 21.76
CA PHE A 85 -6.65 -6.96 21.97
C PHE A 85 -7.44 -7.14 20.67
N ASN A 86 -8.51 -7.94 20.75
CA ASN A 86 -9.39 -8.27 19.62
C ASN A 86 -10.62 -7.35 19.52
N THR A 87 -11.11 -6.79 20.64
CA THR A 87 -12.18 -5.78 20.72
C THR A 87 -12.30 -5.30 22.19
N GLU A 88 -11.72 -4.13 22.49
CA GLU A 88 -11.78 -3.34 23.76
C GLU A 88 -11.03 -3.93 24.99
N LYS A 89 -10.44 -3.14 25.90
CA LYS A 89 -10.86 -1.82 26.44
C LYS A 89 -9.70 -0.83 26.58
N ILE A 90 -9.90 0.34 25.97
CA ILE A 90 -9.07 1.55 26.05
C ILE A 90 -7.67 1.35 25.47
N TYR A 91 -7.52 1.67 24.20
CA TYR A 91 -6.19 2.07 23.74
C TYR A 91 -5.79 3.32 24.53
N HIS A 92 -4.60 3.31 25.12
CA HIS A 92 -4.08 4.46 25.86
C HIS A 92 -3.16 5.29 24.95
N TRP A 93 -3.64 5.61 23.74
CA TRP A 93 -2.87 6.36 22.75
C TRP A 93 -2.50 7.77 23.24
N GLY A 94 -3.38 8.39 24.02
CA GLY A 94 -3.09 9.67 24.67
C GLY A 94 -1.91 9.60 25.65
N GLU A 95 -1.81 8.53 26.45
CA GLU A 95 -0.68 8.34 27.39
C GLU A 95 0.65 8.10 26.66
N LEU A 96 0.59 7.49 25.48
CA LEU A 96 1.75 7.27 24.62
C LEU A 96 2.05 8.44 23.68
N GLU A 97 1.24 9.50 23.72
CA GLU A 97 1.34 10.68 22.84
C GLU A 97 1.38 10.29 21.36
N ILE A 98 0.49 9.39 20.92
CA ILE A 98 0.46 8.91 19.53
C ILE A 98 -0.02 10.02 18.59
N ASP A 99 0.84 10.47 17.69
CA ASP A 99 0.49 11.42 16.63
C ASP A 99 -0.38 10.77 15.56
N CYS A 100 -0.08 9.52 15.20
CA CYS A 100 -0.84 8.80 14.18
C CYS A 100 -0.91 7.29 14.44
N VAL A 101 -2.10 6.73 14.30
CA VAL A 101 -2.30 5.28 14.20
C VAL A 101 -2.34 4.90 12.72
N VAL A 102 -1.52 3.94 12.31
CA VAL A 102 -1.64 3.32 10.99
C VAL A 102 -2.47 2.05 11.13
N GLU A 103 -3.67 2.10 10.55
CA GLU A 103 -4.67 1.04 10.60
C GLU A 103 -4.40 0.03 9.47
N CYS A 104 -3.80 -1.11 9.84
CA CYS A 104 -3.31 -2.18 8.97
C CYS A 104 -4.04 -3.52 9.18
N SER A 105 -5.10 -3.58 10.00
CA SER A 105 -5.81 -4.83 10.30
C SER A 105 -6.73 -5.29 9.16
N GLY A 106 -7.14 -4.37 8.29
CA GLY A 106 -8.13 -4.61 7.24
C GLY A 106 -9.57 -4.72 7.76
N ARG A 107 -9.80 -4.48 9.05
CA ARG A 107 -11.13 -4.57 9.70
C ARG A 107 -11.81 -3.20 9.81
N PHE A 108 -11.06 -2.19 10.24
CA PHE A 108 -11.57 -0.83 10.43
C PHE A 108 -11.35 0.01 9.16
N LEU A 109 -12.34 -0.03 8.27
CA LEU A 109 -12.25 0.56 6.93
C LEU A 109 -13.18 1.75 6.72
N THR A 110 -13.67 2.37 7.78
CA THR A 110 -14.50 3.59 7.72
C THR A 110 -14.03 4.57 8.78
N LYS A 111 -14.32 5.85 8.59
CA LYS A 111 -14.06 6.91 9.57
C LYS A 111 -14.70 6.61 10.92
N GLU A 112 -15.92 6.07 10.92
CA GLU A 112 -16.60 5.65 12.14
C GLU A 112 -15.89 4.47 12.81
N ALA A 113 -15.50 3.46 12.02
CA ALA A 113 -14.85 2.26 12.56
C ALA A 113 -13.49 2.54 13.21
N VAL A 114 -12.74 3.53 12.71
CA VAL A 114 -11.43 3.92 13.31
C VAL A 114 -11.55 4.97 14.41
N LYS A 115 -12.75 5.47 14.70
CA LYS A 115 -12.98 6.49 15.74
C LYS A 115 -12.48 6.05 17.10
N CYS A 116 -12.50 4.74 17.38
CA CYS A 116 -11.95 4.15 18.60
C CYS A 116 -10.46 4.50 18.84
N HIS A 117 -9.68 4.78 17.79
CA HIS A 117 -8.30 5.23 17.92
C HIS A 117 -8.21 6.73 18.27
N LEU A 118 -9.10 7.55 17.72
CA LEU A 118 -9.16 8.98 18.05
C LEU A 118 -9.66 9.18 19.48
N ASP A 119 -10.71 8.47 19.87
CA ASP A 119 -11.29 8.52 21.22
C ASP A 119 -10.30 8.01 22.29
N ALA A 120 -9.34 7.18 21.88
CA ALA A 120 -8.22 6.71 22.69
C ALA A 120 -7.06 7.71 22.83
N GLY A 121 -7.13 8.85 22.13
CA GLY A 121 -6.15 9.94 22.22
C GLY A 121 -5.11 9.99 21.11
N ALA A 122 -5.25 9.22 20.02
CA ALA A 122 -4.44 9.45 18.82
C ALA A 122 -4.91 10.71 18.09
N GLN A 123 -3.99 11.51 17.54
CA GLN A 123 -4.38 12.74 16.84
C GLN A 123 -4.91 12.47 15.42
N LYS A 124 -4.31 11.50 14.72
CA LYS A 124 -4.60 11.15 13.32
C LYS A 124 -4.72 9.64 13.13
N VAL A 125 -5.43 9.23 12.07
CA VAL A 125 -5.47 7.82 11.61
C VAL A 125 -5.21 7.73 10.10
N LEU A 126 -4.29 6.85 9.71
CA LEU A 126 -4.02 6.49 8.32
C LEU A 126 -4.45 5.05 8.06
N ILE A 127 -5.49 4.85 7.24
CA ILE A 127 -5.98 3.53 6.86
C ILE A 127 -5.12 2.97 5.72
N SER A 128 -4.55 1.76 5.88
CA SER A 128 -3.70 1.09 4.89
C SER A 128 -4.48 0.31 3.82
N ALA A 129 -5.69 0.76 3.51
CA ALA A 129 -6.60 0.12 2.55
C ALA A 129 -7.64 1.15 2.05
N PRO A 130 -8.34 0.87 0.94
CA PRO A 130 -9.45 1.71 0.51
C PRO A 130 -10.52 1.82 1.60
N ALA A 131 -10.88 3.05 1.95
CA ALA A 131 -12.00 3.30 2.84
C ALA A 131 -13.34 2.93 2.17
N LYS A 132 -14.26 2.38 2.96
CA LYS A 132 -15.61 1.97 2.55
C LYS A 132 -16.65 3.11 2.63
N ASP A 133 -16.23 4.31 3.01
CA ASP A 133 -17.03 5.53 3.03
C ASP A 133 -16.38 6.63 2.16
N ASP A 134 -16.65 7.89 2.46
CA ASP A 134 -16.15 9.10 1.78
C ASP A 134 -14.81 9.61 2.34
N THR A 135 -14.13 8.84 3.19
CA THR A 135 -12.80 9.21 3.72
C THR A 135 -11.83 9.58 2.60
N LYS A 136 -11.14 10.72 2.79
CA LYS A 136 -10.16 11.25 1.83
C LYS A 136 -9.12 10.18 1.48
N THR A 137 -9.04 9.85 0.19
CA THR A 137 -8.15 8.80 -0.33
C THR A 137 -6.96 9.44 -1.02
N VAL A 138 -5.75 9.02 -0.63
CA VAL A 138 -4.50 9.65 -1.05
C VAL A 138 -3.56 8.64 -1.68
N VAL A 139 -2.95 9.05 -2.79
CA VAL A 139 -1.76 8.43 -3.38
C VAL A 139 -0.63 9.46 -3.38
N TYR A 140 0.48 9.12 -2.75
CA TYR A 140 1.66 9.99 -2.67
C TYR A 140 2.18 10.34 -4.09
N ASN A 141 2.66 11.57 -4.27
CA ASN A 141 2.98 12.21 -5.57
C ASN A 141 1.86 12.31 -6.62
N VAL A 142 0.65 11.83 -6.32
CA VAL A 142 -0.52 12.02 -7.18
C VAL A 142 -1.39 13.16 -6.65
N ASN A 143 -1.94 13.02 -5.44
CA ASN A 143 -2.86 14.00 -4.82
C ASN A 143 -2.56 14.29 -3.33
N HIS A 144 -1.42 13.85 -2.79
CA HIS A 144 -1.08 14.06 -1.37
C HIS A 144 -1.12 15.52 -0.90
N THR A 145 -0.88 16.49 -1.79
CA THR A 145 -0.98 17.92 -1.47
C THR A 145 -2.41 18.40 -1.15
N GLN A 146 -3.42 17.54 -1.31
CA GLN A 146 -4.80 17.79 -0.87
C GLN A 146 -5.03 17.46 0.61
N ILE A 147 -4.05 16.85 1.29
CA ILE A 147 -4.11 16.66 2.74
C ILE A 147 -3.96 18.03 3.41
N THR A 148 -4.78 18.25 4.42
CA THR A 148 -4.83 19.46 5.24
C THR A 148 -4.63 19.07 6.71
N SER A 149 -4.15 20.00 7.54
CA SER A 149 -3.92 19.75 8.97
C SER A 149 -5.20 19.41 9.75
N SER A 150 -6.38 19.73 9.21
CA SER A 150 -7.68 19.38 9.79
C SER A 150 -8.15 17.96 9.47
N ASP A 151 -7.50 17.26 8.54
CA ASP A 151 -7.81 15.86 8.29
C ASP A 151 -7.34 15.02 9.47
N ASN A 152 -8.27 14.34 10.15
CA ASN A 152 -7.98 13.42 11.26
C ASN A 152 -8.02 11.94 10.85
N VAL A 153 -8.60 11.64 9.69
CA VAL A 153 -8.63 10.30 9.11
C VAL A 153 -8.43 10.40 7.59
N ILE A 154 -7.46 9.66 7.06
CA ILE A 154 -7.24 9.50 5.61
C ILE A 154 -7.02 8.03 5.26
N SER A 155 -7.18 7.69 3.98
CA SER A 155 -6.88 6.36 3.41
C SER A 155 -5.70 6.44 2.47
N GLY A 156 -4.73 5.53 2.61
CA GLY A 156 -3.62 5.33 1.68
C GLY A 156 -3.99 4.57 0.40
N ALA A 157 -5.29 4.43 0.09
CA ALA A 157 -5.82 3.66 -1.03
C ALA A 157 -5.38 2.17 -0.98
N SER A 158 -5.36 1.48 -2.13
CA SER A 158 -4.82 0.12 -2.28
C SER A 158 -3.46 0.11 -2.98
N CYS A 159 -2.76 -1.03 -2.91
CA CYS A 159 -1.55 -1.32 -3.70
C CYS A 159 -1.77 -1.07 -5.21
N THR A 160 -2.82 -1.62 -5.80
CA THR A 160 -3.14 -1.42 -7.22
C THR A 160 -3.48 0.04 -7.56
N THR A 161 -4.11 0.79 -6.63
CA THR A 161 -4.38 2.23 -6.86
C THR A 161 -3.07 3.03 -6.90
N ASN A 162 -2.12 2.70 -6.02
CA ASN A 162 -0.81 3.32 -5.98
C ASN A 162 0.03 3.01 -7.22
N ALA A 163 -0.10 1.82 -7.80
CA ALA A 163 0.52 1.46 -9.08
C ALA A 163 -0.14 2.16 -10.27
N LEU A 164 -1.48 2.25 -10.29
CA LEU A 164 -2.23 2.80 -11.41
C LEU A 164 -2.15 4.34 -11.50
N ALA A 165 -2.27 5.02 -10.37
CA ALA A 165 -2.56 6.45 -10.36
C ALA A 165 -1.46 7.36 -10.92
N PRO A 166 -0.15 7.11 -10.72
CA PRO A 166 0.91 7.93 -11.31
C PRO A 166 0.85 7.95 -12.84
N ILE A 167 0.74 6.79 -13.47
CA ILE A 167 0.67 6.65 -14.93
C ILE A 167 -0.61 7.31 -15.46
N VAL A 168 -1.75 7.02 -14.84
CA VAL A 168 -3.03 7.60 -15.24
C VAL A 168 -3.03 9.13 -15.13
N LYS A 169 -2.43 9.71 -14.08
CA LYS A 169 -2.29 11.16 -13.92
C LYS A 169 -1.48 11.78 -15.06
N ILE A 170 -0.34 11.18 -15.39
CA ILE A 170 0.55 11.67 -16.46
C ILE A 170 -0.16 11.61 -17.81
N ILE A 171 -0.73 10.46 -18.15
CA ILE A 171 -1.43 10.25 -19.43
C ILE A 171 -2.66 11.14 -19.54
N HIS A 172 -3.45 11.28 -18.47
CA HIS A 172 -4.63 12.14 -18.49
C HIS A 172 -4.27 13.60 -18.76
N ARG A 173 -3.26 14.13 -18.06
CA ARG A 173 -2.83 15.53 -18.19
C ARG A 173 -2.32 15.85 -19.60
N LYS A 174 -1.59 14.95 -20.23
CA LYS A 174 -1.00 15.18 -21.56
C LYS A 174 -1.98 14.87 -22.70
N PHE A 175 -2.62 13.71 -22.64
CA PHE A 175 -3.36 13.15 -23.78
C PHE A 175 -4.88 13.19 -23.61
N GLY A 176 -5.37 13.28 -22.38
CA GLY A 176 -6.79 13.18 -22.07
C GLY A 176 -7.30 11.75 -22.22
N ILE A 177 -7.83 11.21 -21.13
CA ILE A 177 -8.43 9.87 -21.08
C ILE A 177 -9.94 10.01 -21.22
N ASN A 178 -10.51 9.25 -22.17
CA ASN A 178 -11.94 9.14 -22.38
C ASN A 178 -12.56 8.10 -21.46
N SER A 179 -12.05 6.87 -21.55
CA SER A 179 -12.50 5.71 -20.77
C SER A 179 -11.41 4.64 -20.78
N GLY A 180 -11.55 3.60 -19.96
CA GLY A 180 -10.63 2.48 -19.99
C GLY A 180 -10.99 1.37 -19.03
N PHE A 181 -10.37 0.21 -19.24
CA PHE A 181 -10.44 -0.93 -18.35
C PHE A 181 -9.05 -1.28 -17.84
N MET A 182 -9.01 -1.67 -16.57
CA MET A 182 -7.81 -2.16 -15.92
C MET A 182 -7.98 -3.62 -15.51
N THR A 183 -7.00 -4.44 -15.83
CA THR A 183 -6.89 -5.78 -15.27
C THR A 183 -5.60 -5.84 -14.46
N THR A 184 -5.68 -6.28 -13.20
CA THR A 184 -4.45 -6.56 -12.44
C THR A 184 -4.22 -8.06 -12.33
N VAL A 185 -3.05 -8.52 -12.79
CA VAL A 185 -2.54 -9.85 -12.47
C VAL A 185 -1.79 -9.71 -11.16
N HIS A 186 -2.36 -10.24 -10.09
CA HIS A 186 -1.99 -9.86 -8.74
C HIS A 186 -1.55 -11.08 -7.93
N ALA A 187 -0.51 -10.94 -7.12
CA ALA A 187 -0.11 -11.96 -6.16
C ALA A 187 -1.30 -12.38 -5.26
N PHE A 188 -1.29 -13.62 -4.77
CA PHE A 188 -2.29 -13.96 -3.76
C PHE A 188 -2.01 -13.23 -2.44
N THR A 189 -3.04 -12.96 -1.64
CA THR A 189 -2.90 -12.27 -0.35
C THR A 189 -3.51 -13.12 0.77
N SER A 190 -3.35 -12.67 2.02
CA SER A 190 -3.91 -13.36 3.21
C SER A 190 -5.43 -13.41 3.27
N ASP A 191 -6.12 -12.74 2.34
CA ASP A 191 -7.59 -12.77 2.23
C ASP A 191 -8.10 -14.03 1.52
N GLN A 192 -7.30 -14.60 0.61
CA GLN A 192 -7.62 -15.90 0.00
C GLN A 192 -7.33 -17.05 0.96
N ARG A 193 -7.61 -18.27 0.50
CA ARG A 193 -7.47 -19.49 1.29
C ARG A 193 -6.33 -20.36 0.78
N LEU A 194 -5.58 -20.95 1.70
CA LEU A 194 -4.54 -21.92 1.36
C LEU A 194 -5.14 -23.16 0.69
N GLN A 195 -6.26 -23.64 1.23
CA GLN A 195 -7.07 -24.74 0.71
C GLN A 195 -8.51 -24.28 0.53
N ASP A 196 -9.28 -24.96 -0.31
CA ASP A 196 -10.70 -24.67 -0.51
C ASP A 196 -11.43 -24.60 0.85
N SER A 197 -11.94 -23.42 1.22
CA SER A 197 -12.56 -23.17 2.53
C SER A 197 -13.47 -21.94 2.55
N PRO A 198 -14.39 -21.82 3.53
CA PRO A 198 -15.41 -20.78 3.53
C PRO A 198 -14.88 -19.35 3.40
N HIS A 199 -15.50 -18.58 2.50
CA HIS A 199 -15.27 -17.17 2.27
C HIS A 199 -16.51 -16.55 1.60
N ALA A 200 -16.79 -15.27 1.85
CA ALA A 200 -17.97 -14.58 1.29
C ALA A 200 -17.90 -14.44 -0.25
N ASP A 201 -16.71 -14.16 -0.78
CA ASP A 201 -16.39 -14.31 -2.21
C ASP A 201 -16.04 -15.78 -2.51
N LEU A 202 -16.92 -16.47 -3.25
CA LEU A 202 -16.79 -17.88 -3.62
C LEU A 202 -15.54 -18.20 -4.45
N ARG A 203 -14.95 -17.22 -5.12
CA ARG A 203 -13.71 -17.40 -5.88
C ARG A 203 -12.49 -17.28 -4.96
N ARG A 204 -12.49 -16.33 -4.02
CA ARG A 204 -11.44 -16.25 -2.97
C ARG A 204 -11.46 -17.43 -1.99
N ALA A 205 -12.57 -18.16 -1.93
CA ALA A 205 -12.71 -19.41 -1.19
C ALA A 205 -11.80 -20.54 -1.71
N ARG A 206 -11.29 -20.44 -2.96
CA ARG A 206 -10.52 -21.49 -3.62
C ARG A 206 -9.03 -21.44 -3.26
N ALA A 207 -8.35 -22.58 -3.35
CA ALA A 207 -6.93 -22.74 -3.05
C ALA A 207 -6.04 -21.77 -3.85
N ALA A 208 -5.47 -20.78 -3.15
CA ALA A 208 -4.81 -19.61 -3.71
C ALA A 208 -3.57 -19.95 -4.56
N ALA A 209 -2.77 -20.93 -4.11
CA ALA A 209 -1.55 -21.34 -4.80
C ALA A 209 -1.81 -22.35 -5.95
N GLY A 210 -3.07 -22.77 -6.15
CA GLY A 210 -3.46 -23.75 -7.17
C GLY A 210 -4.43 -23.21 -8.22
N SER A 211 -4.72 -21.90 -8.22
CA SER A 211 -5.77 -21.31 -9.05
C SER A 211 -5.39 -19.93 -9.60
N ILE A 212 -5.94 -19.60 -10.77
CA ILE A 212 -6.15 -18.21 -11.19
C ILE A 212 -7.53 -17.81 -10.65
N ILE A 213 -7.59 -16.80 -9.78
CA ILE A 213 -8.82 -16.41 -9.07
C ILE A 213 -9.27 -15.03 -9.56
N PRO A 214 -10.27 -14.93 -10.45
CA PRO A 214 -10.82 -13.64 -10.84
C PRO A 214 -11.66 -13.07 -9.70
N THR A 215 -11.41 -11.85 -9.26
CA THR A 215 -12.14 -11.20 -8.16
C THR A 215 -12.24 -9.70 -8.40
N THR A 216 -13.08 -9.02 -7.64
CA THR A 216 -13.22 -7.57 -7.72
C THR A 216 -11.94 -6.86 -7.26
N THR A 217 -11.67 -5.71 -7.88
CA THR A 217 -10.70 -4.73 -7.39
C THR A 217 -11.37 -3.37 -7.37
N GLY A 218 -11.23 -2.64 -6.26
CA GLY A 218 -11.75 -1.29 -6.16
C GLY A 218 -10.86 -0.24 -6.83
N ALA A 219 -9.67 -0.60 -7.33
CA ALA A 219 -8.64 0.37 -7.67
C ALA A 219 -8.98 1.26 -8.86
N ALA A 220 -9.55 0.68 -9.93
CA ALA A 220 -9.96 1.46 -11.09
C ALA A 220 -11.13 2.40 -10.77
N ALA A 221 -12.16 1.91 -10.07
CA ALA A 221 -13.27 2.75 -9.62
C ALA A 221 -12.82 3.83 -8.60
N ALA A 222 -11.87 3.50 -7.71
CA ALA A 222 -11.32 4.43 -6.72
C ALA A 222 -10.44 5.52 -7.33
N ILE A 223 -10.02 5.39 -8.60
CA ILE A 223 -9.22 6.42 -9.26
C ILE A 223 -9.94 7.77 -9.28
N GLY A 224 -11.28 7.77 -9.35
CA GLY A 224 -12.10 8.99 -9.32
C GLY A 224 -11.98 9.76 -8.00
N ARG A 225 -11.62 9.07 -6.90
CA ARG A 225 -11.36 9.72 -5.61
C ARG A 225 -9.98 10.39 -5.55
N VAL A 226 -9.03 9.88 -6.34
CA VAL A 226 -7.64 10.36 -6.38
C VAL A 226 -7.45 11.41 -7.48
N ILE A 227 -8.13 11.22 -8.61
CA ILE A 227 -8.11 12.07 -9.81
C ILE A 227 -9.58 12.34 -10.19
N PRO A 228 -10.22 13.40 -9.65
CA PRO A 228 -11.66 13.65 -9.82
C PRO A 228 -12.14 13.71 -11.27
N GLU A 229 -11.31 14.20 -12.20
CA GLU A 229 -11.60 14.29 -13.64
C GLU A 229 -11.80 12.92 -14.32
N LEU A 230 -11.44 11.84 -13.63
CA LEU A 230 -11.55 10.45 -14.07
C LEU A 230 -12.65 9.65 -13.36
N ASN A 231 -13.45 10.31 -12.53
CA ASN A 231 -14.56 9.65 -11.86
C ASN A 231 -15.54 9.03 -12.88
N GLY A 232 -15.80 7.73 -12.74
CA GLY A 232 -16.67 6.96 -13.65
C GLY A 232 -16.06 6.63 -15.02
N LYS A 233 -14.79 6.95 -15.29
CA LYS A 233 -14.16 6.67 -16.60
C LYS A 233 -13.39 5.36 -16.65
N LEU A 234 -12.95 4.84 -15.51
CA LEU A 234 -12.15 3.63 -15.40
C LEU A 234 -12.84 2.60 -14.51
N ASP A 235 -12.81 1.35 -14.95
CA ASP A 235 -13.25 0.20 -14.16
C ASP A 235 -12.30 -0.99 -14.36
N GLY A 236 -12.42 -2.06 -13.59
CA GLY A 236 -11.47 -3.15 -13.69
C GLY A 236 -11.74 -4.39 -12.86
N ILE A 237 -10.89 -5.40 -13.08
CA ILE A 237 -10.93 -6.69 -12.40
C ILE A 237 -9.52 -7.11 -11.96
N ALA A 238 -9.44 -8.02 -10.99
CA ALA A 238 -8.19 -8.65 -10.60
C ALA A 238 -8.21 -10.15 -10.93
N HIS A 239 -7.09 -10.68 -11.38
CA HIS A 239 -6.78 -12.10 -11.39
C HIS A 239 -5.71 -12.37 -10.35
N ARG A 240 -6.07 -13.04 -9.24
CA ARG A 240 -5.06 -13.48 -8.28
C ARG A 240 -4.37 -14.73 -8.79
N VAL A 241 -3.05 -14.77 -8.76
CA VAL A 241 -2.24 -15.86 -9.32
C VAL A 241 -1.24 -16.41 -8.29
N PRO A 242 -0.72 -17.65 -8.48
CA PRO A 242 0.20 -18.33 -7.55
C PRO A 242 1.63 -17.76 -7.47
N VAL A 243 1.77 -16.47 -7.19
CA VAL A 243 3.05 -15.82 -6.84
C VAL A 243 2.93 -15.20 -5.45
N LEU A 244 4.03 -15.23 -4.68
CA LEU A 244 4.02 -14.86 -3.26
C LEU A 244 3.81 -13.35 -3.05
N THR A 245 4.54 -12.54 -3.80
CA THR A 245 4.31 -11.10 -3.97
C THR A 245 4.77 -10.70 -5.37
N GLY A 246 4.42 -9.48 -5.76
CA GLY A 246 4.71 -8.95 -7.09
C GLY A 246 3.51 -9.09 -8.02
N SER A 247 3.10 -7.96 -8.58
CA SER A 247 1.86 -7.81 -9.32
C SER A 247 2.07 -6.88 -10.52
N LEU A 248 1.12 -6.92 -11.44
CA LEU A 248 1.12 -6.15 -12.67
C LEU A 248 -0.27 -5.51 -12.88
N VAL A 249 -0.28 -4.27 -13.32
CA VAL A 249 -1.44 -3.59 -13.91
C VAL A 249 -1.33 -3.68 -15.43
N ASP A 250 -2.37 -4.18 -16.07
CA ASP A 250 -2.65 -4.08 -17.51
C ASP A 250 -3.76 -3.02 -17.67
N LEU A 251 -3.45 -1.92 -18.37
CA LEU A 251 -4.35 -0.80 -18.55
C LEU A 251 -4.65 -0.58 -20.04
N CYS A 252 -5.91 -0.79 -20.42
CA CYS A 252 -6.43 -0.46 -21.75
C CYS A 252 -7.20 0.86 -21.69
N LEU A 253 -6.69 1.90 -22.33
CA LEU A 253 -7.28 3.24 -22.37
C LEU A 253 -7.79 3.57 -23.76
N LYS A 254 -8.87 4.34 -23.81
CA LYS A 254 -9.24 5.13 -24.98
C LYS A 254 -8.86 6.57 -24.70
N ILE A 255 -7.99 7.14 -25.53
CA ILE A 255 -7.56 8.54 -25.42
C ILE A 255 -8.19 9.39 -26.53
N ASN A 256 -8.27 10.70 -26.32
CA ASN A 256 -8.93 11.61 -27.26
C ASN A 256 -8.01 12.10 -28.41
N LYS A 257 -6.74 11.70 -28.42
CA LYS A 257 -5.71 12.18 -29.34
C LYS A 257 -5.03 11.00 -30.04
N SER A 258 -4.54 11.22 -31.26
CA SER A 258 -3.56 10.33 -31.87
C SER A 258 -2.23 10.50 -31.13
N VAL A 259 -1.60 9.38 -30.76
CA VAL A 259 -0.32 9.35 -30.03
C VAL A 259 0.48 8.14 -30.53
N SER A 260 1.81 8.20 -30.45
CA SER A 260 2.64 7.02 -30.70
C SER A 260 3.04 6.34 -29.37
N ALA A 261 3.55 5.10 -29.46
CA ALA A 261 4.07 4.41 -28.28
C ALA A 261 5.30 5.13 -27.70
N GLU A 262 6.14 5.69 -28.57
CA GLU A 262 7.33 6.46 -28.22
C GLU A 262 6.94 7.74 -27.45
N GLU A 263 5.95 8.50 -27.94
CA GLU A 263 5.49 9.72 -27.27
C GLU A 263 4.89 9.43 -25.89
N ILE A 264 4.16 8.33 -25.73
CA ILE A 264 3.68 7.86 -24.41
C ILE A 264 4.86 7.54 -23.49
N ASN A 265 5.80 6.74 -23.98
CA ASN A 265 6.93 6.25 -23.21
C ASN A 265 7.80 7.43 -22.74
N GLU A 266 8.15 8.35 -23.63
CA GLU A 266 8.87 9.58 -23.30
C GLU A 266 8.10 10.42 -22.26
N THR A 267 6.80 10.60 -22.44
CA THR A 267 5.97 11.35 -21.49
C THR A 267 5.96 10.73 -20.09
N ILE A 268 5.93 9.39 -19.98
CA ILE A 268 5.99 8.71 -18.69
C ILE A 268 7.40 8.77 -18.09
N LYS A 269 8.44 8.62 -18.92
CA LYS A 269 9.84 8.74 -18.51
C LYS A 269 10.14 10.13 -17.92
N ASP A 270 9.62 11.19 -18.54
CA ASP A 270 9.74 12.56 -18.02
C ASP A 270 9.02 12.76 -16.68
N GLY A 271 8.07 11.88 -16.34
CA GLY A 271 7.36 11.87 -15.06
C GLY A 271 7.97 10.95 -14.00
N GLU A 272 9.14 10.35 -14.27
CA GLU A 272 9.85 9.50 -13.31
C GLU A 272 10.12 10.26 -11.99
N SER A 273 9.99 9.56 -10.87
CA SER A 273 10.12 10.13 -9.52
C SER A 273 10.45 9.04 -8.51
N GLU A 274 10.61 9.40 -7.25
CA GLU A 274 10.77 8.44 -6.15
C GLU A 274 9.56 7.50 -5.96
N THR A 275 8.45 7.74 -6.66
CA THR A 275 7.23 6.91 -6.62
C THR A 275 6.92 6.19 -7.92
N LEU A 276 7.54 6.58 -9.04
CA LEU A 276 7.31 6.03 -10.36
C LEU A 276 8.66 5.77 -11.01
N ALA A 277 8.98 4.50 -11.25
CA ALA A 277 10.14 4.09 -12.03
C ALA A 277 9.76 3.87 -13.50
N TYR A 278 10.72 4.06 -14.40
CA TYR A 278 10.63 3.72 -15.82
C TYR A 278 11.59 2.58 -16.14
N VAL A 279 11.09 1.48 -16.73
CA VAL A 279 11.93 0.36 -17.18
C VAL A 279 11.71 0.05 -18.67
N GLY A 280 12.79 -0.32 -19.36
CA GLY A 280 12.76 -0.81 -20.74
C GLY A 280 13.25 -2.25 -20.91
N ASP A 281 13.78 -2.85 -19.84
CA ASP A 281 14.24 -4.23 -19.83
C ASP A 281 13.05 -5.21 -19.71
N PRO A 282 13.13 -6.40 -20.33
CA PRO A 282 12.06 -7.41 -20.27
C PRO A 282 12.05 -8.15 -18.93
N ILE A 283 11.66 -7.45 -17.86
CA ILE A 283 11.61 -7.96 -16.48
C ILE A 283 10.38 -8.85 -16.23
N VAL A 284 10.39 -9.58 -15.11
CA VAL A 284 9.27 -10.37 -14.59
C VAL A 284 8.93 -10.00 -13.14
N SER A 285 7.83 -10.53 -12.60
CA SER A 285 7.34 -10.22 -11.25
C SER A 285 8.34 -10.47 -10.13
N ALA A 286 9.29 -11.38 -10.31
CA ALA A 286 10.30 -11.69 -9.29
C ALA A 286 11.34 -10.57 -9.14
N ASP A 287 11.59 -9.82 -10.21
CA ASP A 287 12.63 -8.79 -10.26
C ASP A 287 12.23 -7.52 -9.49
N ILE A 288 10.93 -7.35 -9.21
CA ILE A 288 10.39 -6.18 -8.51
C ILE A 288 10.12 -6.42 -7.02
N ILE A 289 10.43 -7.61 -6.50
CA ILE A 289 10.22 -7.94 -5.08
C ILE A 289 11.13 -7.05 -4.23
N GLY A 290 10.54 -6.31 -3.30
CA GLY A 290 11.25 -5.35 -2.47
C GLY A 290 11.47 -3.97 -3.09
N ASP A 291 10.96 -3.72 -4.31
CA ASP A 291 11.05 -2.39 -4.92
C ASP A 291 10.34 -1.33 -4.06
N THR A 292 10.83 -0.10 -4.10
CA THR A 292 10.37 1.01 -3.26
C THR A 292 9.52 2.04 -4.00
N HIS A 293 9.47 1.98 -5.33
CA HIS A 293 8.57 2.79 -6.14
C HIS A 293 7.14 2.26 -5.99
N GLY A 294 6.16 3.16 -6.02
CA GLY A 294 4.74 2.78 -5.98
C GLY A 294 4.24 2.17 -7.29
N SER A 295 4.88 2.52 -8.40
CA SER A 295 4.59 2.08 -9.76
C SER A 295 5.89 1.92 -10.55
N ILE A 296 6.01 0.87 -11.35
CA ILE A 296 7.17 0.62 -12.20
C ILE A 296 6.65 0.42 -13.63
N PHE A 297 6.73 1.47 -14.45
CA PHE A 297 6.17 1.46 -15.80
C PHE A 297 7.05 0.65 -16.76
N ASP A 298 6.44 -0.32 -17.46
CA ASP A 298 7.11 -1.17 -18.42
C ASP A 298 6.89 -0.66 -19.85
N SER A 299 7.88 0.10 -20.32
CA SER A 299 7.84 0.74 -21.64
C SER A 299 7.96 -0.23 -22.82
N SER A 300 8.47 -1.45 -22.58
CA SER A 300 8.63 -2.48 -23.61
C SER A 300 7.29 -3.06 -24.07
N LEU A 301 6.27 -2.95 -23.21
CA LEU A 301 4.93 -3.50 -23.42
C LEU A 301 3.92 -2.49 -23.96
N THR A 302 4.28 -1.21 -24.12
CA THR A 302 3.38 -0.18 -24.65
C THR A 302 2.88 -0.55 -26.04
N LYS A 303 1.55 -0.53 -26.22
CA LYS A 303 0.89 -0.70 -27.53
C LYS A 303 -0.06 0.46 -27.78
N VAL A 304 -0.10 0.91 -29.03
CA VAL A 304 -1.08 1.89 -29.49
C VAL A 304 -1.70 1.36 -30.78
N LEU A 305 -3.02 1.32 -30.83
CA LEU A 305 -3.76 1.00 -32.04
C LEU A 305 -4.07 2.29 -32.82
N PRO A 306 -4.14 2.24 -34.17
CA PRO A 306 -4.50 3.40 -35.00
C PRO A 306 -5.86 4.02 -34.64
N THR A 307 -6.73 3.24 -34.01
CA THR A 307 -8.08 3.64 -33.54
C THR A 307 -8.07 4.43 -32.22
N GLY A 308 -6.90 4.62 -31.59
CA GLY A 308 -6.72 5.43 -30.37
C GLY A 308 -6.80 4.64 -29.05
N GLU A 309 -6.91 3.32 -29.11
CA GLU A 309 -6.74 2.45 -27.95
C GLU A 309 -5.25 2.31 -27.61
N VAL A 310 -4.95 2.48 -26.33
CA VAL A 310 -3.60 2.43 -25.78
C VAL A 310 -3.57 1.33 -24.72
N LYS A 311 -2.52 0.52 -24.74
CA LYS A 311 -2.27 -0.52 -23.74
C LYS A 311 -0.97 -0.24 -23.00
N LEU A 312 -1.04 -0.10 -21.68
CA LEU A 312 0.06 0.24 -20.79
C LEU A 312 0.20 -0.79 -19.68
N TYR A 313 1.43 -0.96 -19.19
CA TYR A 313 1.74 -1.93 -18.16
C TYR A 313 2.55 -1.32 -17.03
N ALA A 314 2.22 -1.69 -15.80
CA ALA A 314 2.93 -1.21 -14.61
C ALA A 314 3.09 -2.33 -13.58
N TRP A 315 4.34 -2.67 -13.28
CA TRP A 315 4.68 -3.58 -12.20
C TRP A 315 4.59 -2.87 -10.85
N TYR A 316 4.38 -3.65 -9.80
CA TYR A 316 4.46 -3.21 -8.41
C TYR A 316 4.59 -4.41 -7.48
N ASP A 317 5.41 -4.29 -6.44
CA ASP A 317 5.34 -5.19 -5.31
C ASP A 317 4.13 -4.77 -4.45
N ASN A 318 3.04 -5.52 -4.53
CA ASN A 318 1.82 -5.24 -3.77
C ASN A 318 2.03 -5.16 -2.25
N GLU A 319 3.19 -5.60 -1.74
CA GLU A 319 3.64 -5.39 -0.37
C GLU A 319 4.61 -4.20 -0.28
N SER A 320 5.82 -4.32 -0.85
CA SER A 320 6.88 -3.32 -0.67
C SER A 320 6.57 -1.97 -1.32
N SER A 321 6.13 -1.95 -2.58
CA SER A 321 5.75 -0.73 -3.28
C SER A 321 4.67 0.03 -2.51
N TYR A 322 3.65 -0.70 -2.03
CA TYR A 322 2.57 -0.11 -1.24
C TYR A 322 3.05 0.44 0.10
N VAL A 323 3.86 -0.32 0.83
CA VAL A 323 4.40 0.09 2.13
C VAL A 323 5.25 1.35 2.03
N ASN A 324 6.08 1.46 1.00
CA ASN A 324 6.88 2.66 0.78
C ASN A 324 6.00 3.88 0.46
N GLN A 325 4.94 3.72 -0.34
CA GLN A 325 3.95 4.78 -0.56
C GLN A 325 3.19 5.17 0.72
N LEU A 326 2.82 4.18 1.53
CA LEU A 326 2.15 4.40 2.80
C LEU A 326 3.05 5.15 3.78
N ALA A 327 4.35 4.81 3.84
CA ALA A 327 5.34 5.50 4.66
C ALA A 327 5.57 6.95 4.21
N ARG A 328 5.65 7.21 2.90
CA ARG A 328 5.72 8.58 2.35
C ARG A 328 4.48 9.39 2.72
N THR A 329 3.30 8.80 2.55
CA THR A 329 2.01 9.41 2.93
C THR A 329 1.95 9.72 4.42
N LEU A 330 2.35 8.77 5.27
CA LEU A 330 2.42 8.94 6.72
C LEU A 330 3.32 10.11 7.11
N LYS A 331 4.56 10.14 6.61
CA LYS A 331 5.56 11.17 6.93
C LYS A 331 5.07 12.56 6.55
N TYR A 332 4.46 12.71 5.37
CA TYR A 332 3.86 13.97 4.96
C TYR A 332 2.65 14.33 5.82
N TYR A 333 1.75 13.39 6.05
CA TYR A 333 0.51 13.62 6.79
C TYR A 333 0.75 14.09 8.23
N ILE A 334 1.68 13.49 8.95
CA ILE A 334 2.00 13.88 10.34
C ILE A 334 2.82 15.17 10.43
N SER A 335 3.49 15.58 9.35
CA SER A 335 4.26 16.84 9.31
C SER A 335 3.39 18.10 9.15
N LEU A 336 2.12 17.94 8.76
CA LEU A 336 1.12 19.00 8.61
C LEU A 336 0.40 19.29 9.92
#